data_AF-A0A9P8RS75-F1
#
_entry.id   AF-A0A9P8RS75-F1
#
_cell.length_a   1.000
_cell.length_b   1.000
_cell.length_c   1.000
_cell.angle_alpha   90.00
_cell.angle_beta   90.00
_cell.angle_gamma   90.00
#
_symmetry.space_group_name_H-M   'P 1'
#
loop_
_entity.id
_entity.type
_entity.pdbx_description
1 polymer ?
#
loop_
_entity_poly.entity_id
_entity_poly.type
_entity_poly.pdbx_seq_one_letter_code
_entity_poly.pdbx_strand_id
1 'polypeptide(L)'
;MAHPLRSGPSSLILARINEHHNFYGPLINSDTVLYLIWLFGWGPVQMMEKFGWRKLQPFELHAMWIFWRELALRLGCKYVPETLEEMVVWKDVIRPSRQAFHKQEVFPHDDNKIFADSMKDMLLYKVPVFAKGFAFQCILALLDDDVASACRWDNLKEDYHDPLRYWIHFLLRCRAFIHRYLTLPRRHPYVRTTYQKNEWGLYNFQATTYSTSPFYVKATFWNRWGPGALLNRARGFAVPGPEYFSGGVALESMGAKRNKAKQRAAEAKVIAQATFLENTPYGYRAQVNFQPEPIVKGLSLGYGSRANAYALKHTMTEAP
;
A
#
# COMPACT_ATOMS: atom_id res chain seq x y z
N MET A 1 -1.39 -14.12 1.81
CA MET A 1 -1.81 -13.34 0.63
C MET A 1 -2.92 -14.10 -0.08
N ALA A 2 -3.97 -13.44 -0.60
CA ALA A 2 -5.04 -14.16 -1.29
C ALA A 2 -4.67 -14.62 -2.71
N HIS A 3 -3.70 -13.99 -3.35
CA HIS A 3 -3.26 -14.41 -4.68
C HIS A 3 -1.75 -14.63 -4.62
N PRO A 4 -1.25 -15.86 -4.77
CA PRO A 4 0.19 -16.12 -4.87
C PRO A 4 0.80 -15.26 -5.97
N LEU A 5 2.03 -14.78 -5.78
CA LEU A 5 2.78 -14.13 -6.86
C LEU A 5 2.80 -15.03 -8.09
N ARG A 6 2.68 -14.40 -9.27
CA ARG A 6 2.57 -15.06 -10.59
C ARG A 6 1.23 -15.73 -10.89
N SER A 7 0.28 -15.78 -9.96
CA SER A 7 -1.10 -16.18 -10.32
C SER A 7 -1.74 -15.11 -11.22
N GLY A 8 -2.60 -15.51 -12.15
CA GLY A 8 -3.35 -14.58 -13.01
C GLY A 8 -3.91 -13.34 -12.29
N PRO A 9 -4.63 -13.45 -11.14
CA PRO A 9 -5.10 -12.28 -10.40
C PRO A 9 -3.97 -11.37 -9.89
N SER A 10 -2.89 -11.94 -9.35
CA SER A 10 -1.75 -11.15 -8.88
C SER A 10 -1.04 -10.43 -10.03
N SER A 11 -0.91 -11.08 -11.18
CA SER A 11 -0.29 -10.52 -12.38
C SER A 11 -1.14 -9.40 -12.98
N LEU A 12 -2.47 -9.53 -12.94
CA LEU A 12 -3.40 -8.46 -13.34
C LEU A 12 -3.29 -7.23 -12.45
N ILE A 13 -3.25 -7.43 -11.12
CA ILE A 13 -3.07 -6.33 -10.16
C ILE A 13 -1.74 -5.62 -10.42
N LEU A 14 -0.66 -6.38 -10.59
CA LEU A 14 0.68 -5.85 -10.81
C LEU A 14 0.80 -5.12 -12.16
N ALA A 15 0.26 -5.69 -13.23
CA ALA A 15 0.17 -5.05 -14.54
C ALA A 15 -0.65 -3.75 -14.46
N ARG A 16 -1.72 -3.72 -13.66
CA ARG A 16 -2.51 -2.50 -13.48
C ARG A 16 -1.73 -1.41 -12.73
N ILE A 17 -0.94 -1.78 -11.72
CA ILE A 17 -0.04 -0.83 -11.04
C ILE A 17 1.02 -0.30 -12.03
N ASN A 18 1.63 -1.19 -12.82
CA ASN A 18 2.61 -0.80 -13.84
C ASN A 18 2.00 0.13 -14.91
N GLU A 19 0.75 -0.10 -15.33
CA GLU A 19 0.04 0.80 -16.25
C GLU A 19 -0.12 2.20 -15.64
N HIS A 20 -0.51 2.29 -14.36
CA HIS A 20 -0.60 3.57 -13.65
C HIS A 20 0.76 4.23 -13.48
N HIS A 21 1.81 3.47 -13.15
CA HIS A 21 3.16 4.04 -13.03
C HIS A 21 3.66 4.57 -14.38
N ASN A 22 3.44 3.81 -15.46
CA ASN A 22 3.83 4.21 -16.81
C ASN A 22 3.06 5.44 -17.32
N PHE A 23 1.83 5.67 -16.83
CA PHE A 23 1.07 6.87 -17.17
C PHE A 23 1.74 8.16 -16.66
N TYR A 24 2.29 8.14 -15.44
CA TYR A 24 3.03 9.26 -14.87
C TYR A 24 4.49 9.32 -15.35
N GLY A 25 5.00 8.20 -15.87
CA GLY A 25 6.29 8.11 -16.55
C GLY A 25 7.44 8.67 -15.69
N PRO A 26 8.20 9.68 -16.18
CA PRO A 26 9.37 10.19 -15.48
C PRO A 26 9.06 10.96 -14.19
N LEU A 27 7.79 11.24 -13.87
CA LEU A 27 7.40 11.82 -12.58
C LEU A 27 7.52 10.81 -11.42
N ILE A 28 7.59 9.52 -11.74
CA ILE A 28 7.93 8.48 -10.77
C ILE A 28 9.43 8.18 -10.90
N ASN A 29 10.07 7.85 -9.80
CA ASN A 29 11.47 7.45 -9.80
C ASN A 29 11.63 6.10 -9.10
N SER A 30 12.59 5.30 -9.58
CA SER A 30 12.93 4.00 -9.01
C SER A 30 13.20 4.04 -7.51
N ASP A 31 13.94 5.03 -7.03
CA ASP A 31 14.29 5.19 -5.62
C ASP A 31 13.05 5.50 -4.77
N THR A 32 12.12 6.30 -5.29
CA THR A 32 10.83 6.56 -4.62
C THR A 32 9.99 5.30 -4.52
N VAL A 33 9.93 4.47 -5.57
CA VAL A 33 9.22 3.19 -5.51
C VAL A 33 9.91 2.22 -4.55
N LEU A 34 11.24 2.14 -4.56
CA LEU A 34 12.01 1.30 -3.62
C LEU A 34 11.81 1.76 -2.16
N TYR A 35 11.79 3.06 -1.91
CA TYR A 35 11.43 3.64 -0.62
C TYR A 35 10.02 3.23 -0.18
N LEU A 36 9.03 3.29 -1.09
CA LEU A 36 7.67 2.85 -0.78
C LEU A 36 7.59 1.34 -0.53
N ILE A 37 8.31 0.52 -1.28
CA ILE A 37 8.41 -0.93 -1.02
C ILE A 37 8.96 -1.19 0.38
N TRP A 38 10.03 -0.48 0.75
CA TRP A 38 10.59 -0.58 2.09
C TRP A 38 9.57 -0.12 3.15
N LEU A 39 8.90 1.01 2.93
CA LEU A 39 7.91 1.57 3.86
C LEU A 39 6.75 0.58 4.08
N PHE A 40 6.20 0.02 3.01
CA PHE A 40 5.08 -0.93 3.09
C PHE A 40 5.51 -2.32 3.56
N GLY A 41 6.74 -2.74 3.29
CA GLY A 41 7.27 -4.02 3.75
C GLY A 41 7.72 -4.00 5.21
N TRP A 42 8.43 -2.95 5.62
CA TRP A 42 9.09 -2.87 6.92
C TRP A 42 8.33 -2.03 7.95
N GLY A 43 7.60 -0.99 7.54
CA GLY A 43 6.79 -0.17 8.44
C GLY A 43 5.84 -1.01 9.33
N PRO A 44 5.08 -1.97 8.75
CA PRO A 44 4.25 -2.87 9.54
C PRO A 44 5.04 -3.75 10.53
N VAL A 45 6.25 -4.18 10.19
CA VAL A 45 7.11 -4.95 11.11
C VAL A 45 7.40 -4.16 12.36
N GLN A 46 7.82 -2.91 12.21
CA GLN A 46 8.12 -2.04 13.35
C GLN A 46 6.91 -1.86 14.28
N MET A 47 5.72 -1.72 13.70
CA MET A 47 4.48 -1.61 14.47
C MET A 47 4.10 -2.92 15.14
N MET A 48 4.29 -4.06 14.48
CA MET A 48 4.06 -5.38 15.08
C MET A 48 5.04 -5.70 16.21
N GLU A 49 6.30 -5.30 16.10
CA GLU A 49 7.28 -5.51 17.17
C GLU A 49 7.01 -4.62 18.40
N LYS A 50 6.51 -3.40 18.20
CA LYS A 50 6.20 -2.45 19.29
C LYS A 50 4.83 -2.69 19.92
N PHE A 51 3.81 -3.00 19.12
CA PHE A 51 2.40 -2.98 19.50
C PHE A 51 1.63 -4.24 19.07
N GLY A 52 2.30 -5.22 18.47
CA GLY A 52 1.72 -6.52 18.17
C GLY A 52 1.75 -7.45 19.37
N TRP A 53 0.92 -8.49 19.33
CA TRP A 53 0.88 -9.51 20.37
C TRP A 53 2.17 -10.34 20.44
N ARG A 54 2.95 -10.42 19.35
CA ARG A 54 4.28 -11.03 19.35
C ARG A 54 5.20 -10.36 18.34
N LYS A 55 6.50 -10.53 18.53
CA LYS A 55 7.50 -10.27 17.49
C LYS A 55 7.39 -11.31 16.36
N LEU A 56 7.78 -10.90 15.16
CA LEU A 56 7.94 -11.80 14.04
C LEU A 56 9.17 -12.69 14.25
N GLN A 57 9.09 -13.92 13.77
CA GLN A 57 10.20 -14.86 13.78
C GLN A 57 11.15 -14.55 12.60
N PRO A 58 12.44 -14.91 12.68
CA PRO A 58 13.40 -14.64 11.60
C PRO A 58 12.95 -15.14 10.22
N PHE A 59 12.37 -16.34 10.16
CA PHE A 59 11.87 -16.90 8.89
C PHE A 59 10.68 -16.11 8.32
N GLU A 60 9.84 -15.49 9.16
CA GLU A 60 8.72 -14.67 8.71
C GLU A 60 9.21 -13.35 8.12
N LEU A 61 10.23 -12.74 8.73
CA LEU A 61 10.90 -11.55 8.20
C LEU A 61 11.54 -11.85 6.85
N HIS A 62 12.22 -12.99 6.74
CA HIS A 62 12.86 -13.42 5.50
C HIS A 62 11.84 -13.72 4.39
N ALA A 63 10.76 -14.46 4.70
CA ALA A 63 9.68 -14.73 3.74
C ALA A 63 8.99 -13.45 3.26
N MET A 64 8.77 -12.51 4.17
CA MET A 64 8.21 -11.20 3.84
C MET A 64 9.17 -10.42 2.93
N TRP A 65 10.47 -10.45 3.19
CA TRP A 65 11.47 -9.80 2.33
C TRP A 65 11.50 -10.39 0.93
N ILE A 66 11.52 -11.72 0.78
CA ILE A 66 11.45 -12.39 -0.53
C ILE A 66 10.25 -11.87 -1.34
N PHE A 67 9.08 -11.78 -0.69
CA PHE A 67 7.87 -11.28 -1.34
C PHE A 67 8.01 -9.83 -1.80
N TRP A 68 8.45 -8.91 -0.93
CA TRP A 68 8.56 -7.49 -1.28
C TRP A 68 9.69 -7.20 -2.28
N ARG A 69 10.80 -7.94 -2.20
CA ARG A 69 11.86 -7.88 -3.21
C ARG A 69 11.32 -8.27 -4.58
N GLU A 70 10.63 -9.40 -4.67
CA GLU A 70 10.05 -9.85 -5.94
C GLU A 70 9.02 -8.84 -6.49
N LEU A 71 8.21 -8.25 -5.61
CA LEU A 71 7.28 -7.19 -6.01
C LEU A 71 8.02 -5.96 -6.56
N ALA A 72 9.08 -5.50 -5.90
CA ALA A 72 9.88 -4.37 -6.35
C ALA A 72 10.47 -4.58 -7.75
N LEU A 73 11.05 -5.77 -7.99
CA LEU A 73 11.60 -6.13 -9.30
C LEU A 73 10.52 -6.08 -10.38
N ARG A 74 9.34 -6.65 -10.11
CA ARG A 74 8.23 -6.66 -11.06
C ARG A 74 7.53 -5.30 -11.25
N LEU A 75 7.77 -4.34 -10.35
CA LEU A 75 7.44 -2.92 -10.53
C LEU A 75 8.54 -2.15 -11.26
N GLY A 76 9.66 -2.80 -11.61
CA GLY A 76 10.79 -2.23 -12.32
C GLY A 76 11.80 -1.47 -11.45
N CYS A 77 11.67 -1.52 -10.11
CA CYS A 77 12.57 -0.84 -9.18
C CYS A 77 14.01 -1.31 -9.34
N LYS A 78 14.92 -0.44 -9.77
CA LYS A 78 16.38 -0.62 -9.79
C LYS A 78 16.95 -0.78 -8.39
N TYR A 79 18.13 -1.39 -8.34
CA TYR A 79 18.99 -1.41 -7.15
C TYR A 79 18.36 -2.00 -5.87
N VAL A 80 17.47 -2.98 -6.02
CA VAL A 80 16.86 -3.68 -4.88
C VAL A 80 17.93 -4.51 -4.15
N PRO A 81 18.03 -4.41 -2.81
CA PRO A 81 18.88 -5.29 -2.02
C PRO A 81 18.59 -6.77 -2.33
N GLU A 82 19.60 -7.63 -2.21
CA GLU A 82 19.44 -9.06 -2.48
C GLU A 82 18.95 -9.80 -1.24
N THR A 83 19.58 -9.50 -0.11
CA THR A 83 19.33 -10.18 1.16
C THR A 83 18.52 -9.32 2.13
N LEU A 84 17.93 -9.95 3.14
CA LEU A 84 17.22 -9.23 4.21
C LEU A 84 18.22 -8.39 4.99
N GLU A 85 19.42 -8.92 5.21
CA GLU A 85 20.53 -8.28 5.91
C GLU A 85 20.97 -7.03 5.15
N GLU A 86 21.13 -7.13 3.82
CA GLU A 86 21.38 -5.97 2.98
C GLU A 86 20.24 -4.97 3.08
N MET A 87 18.97 -5.37 3.08
CA MET A 87 17.86 -4.43 3.26
C MET A 87 17.87 -3.75 4.64
N VAL A 88 18.23 -4.49 5.70
CA VAL A 88 18.33 -3.96 7.07
C VAL A 88 19.55 -3.05 7.21
N VAL A 89 20.67 -3.35 6.57
CA VAL A 89 21.84 -2.47 6.49
C VAL A 89 21.53 -1.28 5.59
N TRP A 90 20.78 -1.48 4.51
CA TRP A 90 20.21 -0.41 3.68
C TRP A 90 19.33 0.48 4.56
N LYS A 91 18.57 -0.03 5.53
CA LYS A 91 17.91 0.81 6.56
C LYS A 91 18.90 1.67 7.36
N ASP A 92 20.11 1.21 7.67
CA ASP A 92 21.09 1.98 8.45
C ASP A 92 21.97 2.91 7.60
N VAL A 93 22.15 2.61 6.30
CA VAL A 93 22.80 3.49 5.31
C VAL A 93 21.82 4.53 4.78
N ILE A 94 20.57 4.13 4.55
CA ILE A 94 19.46 4.99 4.23
C ILE A 94 18.76 5.54 5.43
N ARG A 95 19.10 5.29 6.69
CA ARG A 95 18.58 6.17 7.75
C ARG A 95 19.22 7.57 7.65
N PRO A 96 20.56 7.70 7.49
CA PRO A 96 21.22 8.94 7.09
C PRO A 96 20.80 9.42 5.69
N SER A 97 20.74 8.53 4.69
CA SER A 97 20.24 8.92 3.35
C SER A 97 18.72 9.10 3.28
N ARG A 98 17.94 8.71 4.30
CA ARG A 98 16.51 9.02 4.50
C ARG A 98 16.41 10.37 5.11
N GLN A 99 17.31 10.78 6.02
CA GLN A 99 17.40 12.20 6.34
C GLN A 99 17.81 13.02 5.11
N ALA A 100 18.72 12.55 4.26
CA ALA A 100 19.08 13.24 3.02
C ALA A 100 17.93 13.24 1.99
N PHE A 101 17.31 12.08 1.72
CA PHE A 101 16.14 11.91 0.85
C PHE A 101 14.93 12.61 1.44
N HIS A 102 14.72 12.63 2.76
CA HIS A 102 13.63 13.38 3.39
C HIS A 102 13.88 14.88 3.29
N LYS A 103 15.11 15.34 3.55
CA LYS A 103 15.47 16.74 3.31
C LYS A 103 15.29 17.15 1.84
N GLN A 104 15.45 16.24 0.89
CA GLN A 104 15.32 16.52 -0.55
C GLN A 104 13.90 16.32 -1.10
N GLU A 105 13.18 15.30 -0.63
CA GLU A 105 11.95 14.76 -1.23
C GLU A 105 10.77 14.66 -0.26
N VAL A 106 11.01 14.72 1.06
CA VAL A 106 9.96 14.71 2.11
C VAL A 106 10.00 16.04 2.86
N PHE A 107 9.57 17.08 2.14
CA PHE A 107 9.53 18.45 2.63
C PHE A 107 8.08 18.99 2.65
N PRO A 108 7.81 20.02 3.46
CA PRO A 108 6.51 20.67 3.47
C PRO A 108 6.16 21.24 2.09
N HIS A 109 5.02 20.83 1.53
CA HIS A 109 4.52 21.31 0.24
C HIS A 109 3.00 21.49 0.26
N ASP A 110 2.47 22.39 -0.56
CA ASP A 110 1.04 22.69 -0.58
C ASP A 110 0.22 21.50 -1.10
N ASP A 111 0.73 20.80 -2.12
CA ASP A 111 0.12 19.56 -2.61
C ASP A 111 0.08 18.46 -1.53
N ASN A 112 1.14 18.36 -0.71
CA ASN A 112 1.16 17.42 0.42
C ASN A 112 0.07 17.76 1.43
N LYS A 113 -0.16 19.05 1.70
CA LYS A 113 -1.24 19.50 2.57
C LYS A 113 -2.61 19.14 2.00
N ILE A 114 -2.85 19.38 0.71
CA ILE A 114 -4.12 19.02 0.04
C ILE A 114 -4.39 17.52 0.16
N PHE A 115 -3.37 16.70 -0.14
CA PHE A 115 -3.46 15.25 -0.01
C PHE A 115 -3.70 14.81 1.44
N ALA A 116 -2.93 15.36 2.39
CA ALA A 116 -3.00 15.02 3.79
C ALA A 116 -4.35 15.40 4.42
N ASP A 117 -4.89 16.58 4.10
CA ASP A 117 -6.22 17.00 4.55
C ASP A 117 -7.32 16.11 3.97
N SER A 118 -7.20 15.71 2.70
CA SER A 118 -8.14 14.76 2.07
C SER A 118 -8.07 13.38 2.73
N MET A 119 -6.87 12.90 3.05
CA MET A 119 -6.66 11.63 3.76
C MET A 119 -7.18 11.68 5.20
N LYS A 120 -6.95 12.79 5.91
CA LYS A 120 -7.53 13.05 7.24
C LYS A 120 -9.05 12.97 7.18
N ASP A 121 -9.67 13.64 6.23
CA ASP A 121 -11.14 13.64 6.08
C ASP A 121 -11.67 12.24 5.75
N MET A 122 -10.94 11.47 4.94
CA MET A 122 -11.24 10.05 4.68
C MET A 122 -11.16 9.21 5.96
N LEU A 123 -10.08 9.33 6.74
CA LEU A 123 -9.89 8.58 7.99
C LEU A 123 -10.96 8.92 9.03
N LEU A 124 -11.35 10.20 9.10
CA LEU A 124 -12.35 10.71 10.05
C LEU A 124 -13.78 10.66 9.51
N TYR A 125 -14.01 10.11 8.32
CA TYR A 125 -15.32 10.13 7.65
C TYR A 125 -16.43 9.55 8.53
N LYS A 126 -16.16 8.44 9.22
CA LYS A 126 -17.09 7.79 10.13
C LYS A 126 -17.02 8.27 11.58
N VAL A 127 -16.19 9.26 11.90
CA VAL A 127 -16.08 9.81 13.26
C VAL A 127 -17.15 10.88 13.45
N PRO A 128 -17.95 10.84 14.54
CA PRO A 128 -18.90 11.91 14.85
C PRO A 128 -18.21 13.27 14.92
N VAL A 129 -18.89 14.34 14.47
CA VAL A 129 -18.31 15.69 14.34
C VAL A 129 -17.63 16.16 15.63
N PHE A 130 -18.29 15.96 16.77
CA PHE A 130 -17.76 16.35 18.09
C PHE A 130 -16.44 15.62 18.48
N ALA A 131 -16.21 14.43 17.93
CA ALA A 131 -15.03 13.62 18.24
C ALA A 131 -13.91 13.76 17.19
N LYS A 132 -14.15 14.43 16.05
CA LYS A 132 -13.17 14.53 14.96
C LYS A 132 -11.88 15.23 15.40
N GLY A 133 -11.97 16.29 16.19
CA GLY A 133 -10.80 17.01 16.69
C GLY A 133 -9.89 16.10 17.54
N PHE A 134 -10.46 15.46 18.56
CA PHE A 134 -9.73 14.51 19.41
C PHE A 134 -9.19 13.30 18.64
N ALA A 135 -9.99 12.73 17.74
CA ALA A 135 -9.56 11.62 16.90
C ALA A 135 -8.39 12.02 15.98
N PHE A 136 -8.38 13.24 15.46
CA PHE A 136 -7.26 13.75 14.68
C PHE A 136 -6.01 13.94 15.53
N GLN A 137 -6.14 14.46 16.76
CA GLN A 137 -5.01 14.54 17.70
C GLN A 137 -4.42 13.15 18.00
N CYS A 138 -5.26 12.12 18.13
CA CYS A 138 -4.78 10.75 18.30
C CYS A 138 -4.00 10.24 17.07
N ILE A 139 -4.39 10.65 15.85
CA ILE A 139 -3.65 10.34 14.62
C ILE A 139 -2.31 11.06 14.63
N LEU A 140 -2.29 12.36 14.91
CA LEU A 140 -1.05 13.15 15.00
C LEU A 140 -0.09 12.52 16.01
N ALA A 141 -0.56 12.16 17.21
CA ALA A 141 0.18 11.47 18.28
C ALA A 141 0.96 10.23 17.81
N LEU A 142 0.44 9.53 16.80
CA LEU A 142 1.03 8.31 16.24
C LEU A 142 1.94 8.55 15.03
N LEU A 143 1.82 9.70 14.36
CA LEU A 143 2.65 10.03 13.20
C LEU A 143 4.08 10.39 13.62
N ASP A 144 5.05 10.10 12.75
CA ASP A 144 6.42 10.58 12.89
C ASP A 144 6.49 12.10 12.59
N ASP A 145 7.50 12.80 13.12
CA ASP A 145 7.61 14.27 13.04
C ASP A 145 7.81 14.75 11.60
N ASP A 146 8.64 14.04 10.85
CA ASP A 146 8.90 14.25 9.42
C ASP A 146 7.61 14.17 8.57
N VAL A 147 6.72 13.22 8.85
CA VAL A 147 5.45 13.06 8.13
C VAL A 147 4.51 14.22 8.44
N ALA A 148 4.37 14.59 9.71
CA ALA A 148 3.53 15.72 10.10
C ALA A 148 4.03 17.03 9.45
N SER A 149 5.36 17.21 9.38
CA SER A 149 5.98 18.36 8.75
C SER A 149 5.76 18.42 7.25
N ALA A 150 5.99 17.30 6.55
CA ALA A 150 5.69 17.21 5.13
C ALA A 150 4.21 17.55 4.80
N CYS A 151 3.29 17.21 5.72
CA CYS A 151 1.86 17.52 5.61
C CYS A 151 1.49 18.97 6.01
N ARG A 152 2.46 19.79 6.45
CA ARG A 152 2.25 21.13 7.05
C ARG A 152 1.32 21.09 8.27
N TRP A 153 1.51 20.09 9.15
CA TRP A 153 0.80 19.95 10.42
C TRP A 153 1.71 20.22 11.65
N ASP A 154 2.89 20.83 11.44
CA ASP A 154 3.89 21.09 12.48
C ASP A 154 3.33 21.82 13.70
N ASN A 155 2.65 22.94 13.47
CA ASN A 155 2.04 23.75 14.52
C ASN A 155 0.99 22.96 15.33
N LEU A 156 0.37 21.94 14.72
CA LEU A 156 -0.61 21.09 15.39
C LEU A 156 0.04 20.00 16.24
N LYS A 157 1.33 19.73 16.01
CA LYS A 157 2.10 18.69 16.68
C LYS A 157 2.83 19.21 17.91
N GLU A 158 3.47 20.38 17.79
CA GLU A 158 4.24 20.99 18.89
C GLU A 158 3.37 21.27 20.12
N ASP A 159 2.09 21.59 19.93
CA ASP A 159 1.19 21.95 21.02
C ASP A 159 0.79 20.79 21.95
N TYR A 160 0.85 19.52 21.53
CA TYR A 160 0.20 18.43 22.28
C TYR A 160 0.75 17.03 22.02
N HIS A 161 1.92 16.66 22.55
CA HIS A 161 2.51 15.40 22.05
C HIS A 161 3.15 14.38 23.00
N ASP A 162 3.35 14.66 24.29
CA ASP A 162 3.96 13.65 25.16
C ASP A 162 2.94 12.81 25.95
N PRO A 163 1.96 13.40 26.67
CA PRO A 163 1.03 12.60 27.47
C PRO A 163 0.06 11.77 26.62
N LEU A 164 -0.54 12.35 25.57
CA LEU A 164 -1.50 11.64 24.71
C LEU A 164 -0.82 10.47 23.97
N ARG A 165 0.37 10.71 23.42
CA ARG A 165 1.17 9.68 22.75
C ARG A 165 1.53 8.55 23.70
N TYR A 166 1.97 8.88 24.93
CA TYR A 166 2.22 7.90 25.98
C TYR A 166 0.98 7.03 26.24
N TRP A 167 -0.19 7.63 26.44
CA TRP A 167 -1.43 6.91 26.70
C TRP A 167 -1.86 6.03 25.52
N ILE A 168 -1.75 6.51 24.28
CA ILE A 168 -2.07 5.69 23.11
C ILE A 168 -1.11 4.50 23.01
N HIS A 169 0.19 4.71 23.20
CA HIS A 169 1.17 3.62 23.23
C HIS A 169 0.88 2.63 24.37
N PHE A 170 0.49 3.11 25.54
CA PHE A 170 0.06 2.28 26.66
C PHE A 170 -1.16 1.43 26.30
N LEU A 171 -2.22 2.03 25.75
CA LEU A 171 -3.43 1.31 25.33
C LEU A 171 -3.13 0.26 24.25
N LEU A 172 -2.26 0.57 23.29
CA LEU A 172 -1.82 -0.38 22.27
C LEU A 172 -1.04 -1.55 22.87
N ARG A 173 -0.20 -1.31 23.88
CA ARG A 173 0.52 -2.37 24.61
C ARG A 173 -0.42 -3.21 25.48
N CYS A 174 -1.38 -2.59 26.17
CA CYS A 174 -2.41 -3.31 26.91
C CYS A 174 -3.23 -4.21 25.96
N ARG A 175 -3.62 -3.67 24.80
CA ARG A 175 -4.29 -4.44 23.75
C ARG A 175 -3.44 -5.61 23.27
N ALA A 176 -2.13 -5.41 23.06
CA ALA A 176 -1.20 -6.48 22.68
C ALA A 176 -1.12 -7.58 23.75
N PHE A 177 -1.05 -7.19 25.03
CA PHE A 177 -1.05 -8.10 26.17
C PHE A 177 -2.34 -8.94 26.24
N ILE A 178 -3.51 -8.28 26.16
CA ILE A 178 -4.82 -8.96 26.13
C ILE A 178 -4.85 -9.96 24.97
N HIS A 179 -4.43 -9.55 23.77
CA HIS A 179 -4.42 -10.45 22.62
C HIS A 179 -3.50 -11.65 22.78
N ARG A 180 -2.37 -11.48 23.45
CA ARG A 180 -1.43 -12.58 23.67
C ARG A 180 -1.92 -13.59 24.70
N TYR A 181 -2.47 -13.12 25.81
CA TYR A 181 -2.72 -13.99 26.98
C TYR A 181 -4.20 -14.27 27.25
N LEU A 182 -5.11 -13.41 26.77
CA LEU A 182 -6.54 -13.48 27.12
C LEU A 182 -7.45 -13.77 25.92
N THR A 183 -6.91 -13.87 24.70
CA THR A 183 -7.70 -14.25 23.52
C THR A 183 -7.30 -15.61 22.99
N LEU A 184 -8.28 -16.38 22.51
CA LEU A 184 -8.04 -17.70 21.95
C LEU A 184 -7.18 -17.64 20.67
N PRO A 185 -6.35 -18.67 20.41
CA PRO A 185 -5.59 -18.78 19.16
C PRO A 185 -6.51 -18.69 17.94
N ARG A 186 -6.10 -17.91 16.94
CA ARG A 186 -6.81 -17.85 15.66
C ARG A 186 -6.62 -19.16 14.90
N ARG A 187 -7.73 -19.81 14.53
CA ARG A 187 -7.72 -21.05 13.72
C ARG A 187 -7.61 -20.79 12.22
N HIS A 188 -8.05 -19.63 11.76
CA HIS A 188 -8.03 -19.25 10.36
C HIS A 188 -7.50 -17.83 10.19
N PRO A 189 -6.77 -17.53 9.10
CA PRO A 189 -6.35 -16.18 8.80
C PRO A 189 -7.56 -15.30 8.47
N TYR A 190 -7.49 -14.03 8.88
CA TYR A 190 -8.44 -13.03 8.41
C TYR A 190 -8.04 -12.59 7.00
N VAL A 191 -8.80 -13.01 5.99
CA VAL A 191 -8.54 -12.70 4.58
C VAL A 191 -9.49 -11.61 4.11
N ARG A 192 -8.95 -10.48 3.64
CA ARG A 192 -9.74 -9.32 3.16
C ARG A 192 -10.09 -9.40 1.67
N THR A 193 -9.27 -10.10 0.89
CA THR A 193 -9.40 -10.22 -0.55
C THR A 193 -10.04 -11.55 -0.91
N THR A 194 -11.04 -11.53 -1.81
CA THR A 194 -11.71 -12.76 -2.24
C THR A 194 -10.80 -13.55 -3.20
N TYR A 195 -10.86 -14.88 -3.10
CA TYR A 195 -10.23 -15.77 -4.08
C TYR A 195 -11.14 -16.01 -5.30
N GLN A 196 -12.45 -15.92 -5.09
CA GLN A 196 -13.45 -16.38 -6.06
C GLN A 196 -14.12 -15.20 -6.76
N LYS A 197 -14.30 -15.39 -8.08
CA LYS A 197 -15.18 -14.57 -8.90
C LYS A 197 -16.64 -14.89 -8.58
N ASN A 198 -17.53 -13.93 -8.79
CA ASN A 198 -18.97 -14.16 -8.73
C ASN A 198 -19.49 -14.84 -10.02
N GLU A 199 -20.80 -15.06 -10.09
CA GLU A 199 -21.49 -15.68 -11.23
C GLU A 199 -21.27 -14.96 -12.57
N TRP A 200 -20.88 -13.68 -12.54
CA TRP A 200 -20.58 -12.86 -13.71
C TRP A 200 -19.09 -12.82 -14.06
N GLY A 201 -18.26 -13.60 -13.37
CA GLY A 201 -16.81 -13.59 -13.56
C GLY A 201 -16.10 -12.36 -12.95
N LEU A 202 -16.77 -11.59 -12.08
CA LEU A 202 -16.27 -10.36 -11.47
C LEU A 202 -15.86 -10.55 -10.00
N TYR A 203 -15.04 -9.66 -9.47
CA TYR A 203 -14.63 -9.66 -8.07
C TYR A 203 -15.53 -8.78 -7.22
N ASN A 204 -16.00 -9.34 -6.10
CA ASN A 204 -16.62 -8.59 -5.01
C ASN A 204 -15.72 -8.61 -3.77
N PHE A 205 -15.57 -7.47 -3.09
CA PHE A 205 -14.77 -7.38 -1.87
C PHE A 205 -15.65 -7.46 -0.62
N GLN A 206 -15.05 -7.93 0.48
CA GLN A 206 -15.74 -7.99 1.77
C GLN A 206 -15.99 -6.58 2.31
N ALA A 207 -17.15 -6.39 2.93
CA ALA A 207 -17.43 -5.16 3.66
C ALA A 207 -16.46 -5.04 4.84
N THR A 208 -15.69 -3.95 4.91
CA THR A 208 -14.81 -3.68 6.05
C THR A 208 -15.29 -2.46 6.83
N THR A 209 -15.08 -2.47 8.14
CA THR A 209 -15.47 -1.37 9.03
C THR A 209 -14.78 -0.05 8.67
N TYR A 210 -13.56 -0.14 8.14
CA TYR A 210 -12.72 0.99 7.72
C TYR A 210 -13.07 1.60 6.36
N SER A 211 -13.86 0.91 5.52
CA SER A 211 -14.21 1.42 4.19
C SER A 211 -15.11 2.66 4.32
N THR A 212 -14.69 3.79 3.76
CA THR A 212 -15.51 5.02 3.71
C THR A 212 -16.74 4.82 2.84
N SER A 213 -16.58 4.20 1.68
CA SER A 213 -17.65 3.86 0.74
C SER A 213 -17.63 2.36 0.37
N PRO A 214 -18.80 1.74 0.11
CA PRO A 214 -18.93 0.31 -0.12
C PRO A 214 -18.65 -0.10 -1.58
N PHE A 215 -17.57 0.40 -2.18
CA PHE A 215 -17.22 0.06 -3.56
C PHE A 215 -16.94 -1.43 -3.75
N TYR A 216 -17.59 -2.02 -4.75
CA TYR A 216 -17.51 -3.43 -5.13
C TYR A 216 -17.96 -4.43 -4.06
N VAL A 217 -18.61 -3.96 -3.00
CA VAL A 217 -19.21 -4.80 -1.96
C VAL A 217 -20.53 -5.36 -2.47
N LYS A 218 -20.74 -6.67 -2.35
CA LYS A 218 -22.00 -7.30 -2.81
C LYS A 218 -23.19 -6.77 -2.01
N ALA A 219 -24.26 -6.44 -2.72
CA ALA A 219 -25.55 -5.97 -2.20
C ALA A 219 -26.39 -7.09 -1.56
N THR A 220 -25.81 -7.85 -0.63
CA THR A 220 -26.53 -8.89 0.12
C THR A 220 -27.58 -8.27 1.06
N PHE A 221 -28.55 -9.07 1.50
CA PHE A 221 -29.54 -8.65 2.49
C PHE A 221 -28.89 -8.02 3.73
N TRP A 222 -27.91 -8.71 4.33
CA TRP A 222 -27.18 -8.23 5.51
C TRP A 222 -26.38 -6.94 5.26
N ASN A 223 -25.76 -6.81 4.08
CA ASN A 223 -24.98 -5.62 3.78
C ASN A 223 -25.85 -4.37 3.51
N ARG A 224 -27.15 -4.54 3.18
CA ARG A 224 -28.08 -3.42 2.91
C ARG A 224 -29.08 -3.13 4.03
N TRP A 225 -29.45 -4.16 4.79
CA TRP A 225 -30.55 -4.13 5.76
C TRP A 225 -30.18 -4.69 7.14
N GLY A 226 -28.95 -5.18 7.33
CA GLY A 226 -28.47 -5.60 8.64
C GLY A 226 -28.27 -4.42 9.61
N PRO A 227 -28.07 -4.70 10.92
CA PRO A 227 -27.93 -3.66 11.94
C PRO A 227 -26.87 -2.59 11.62
N GLY A 228 -25.70 -3.00 11.14
CA GLY A 228 -24.64 -2.07 10.73
C GLY A 228 -25.02 -1.23 9.51
N ALA A 229 -25.80 -1.77 8.57
CA ALA A 229 -26.28 -1.05 7.40
C ALA A 229 -27.37 -0.03 7.77
N LEU A 230 -28.28 -0.39 8.68
CA LEU A 230 -29.29 0.53 9.22
C LEU A 230 -28.63 1.67 10.00
N LEU A 231 -27.63 1.38 10.83
CA LEU A 231 -26.85 2.40 11.54
C LEU A 231 -26.12 3.33 10.56
N ASN A 232 -25.50 2.79 9.51
CA ASN A 232 -24.86 3.61 8.48
C ASN A 232 -25.86 4.53 7.79
N ARG A 233 -27.03 4.02 7.40
CA ARG A 233 -28.11 4.84 6.80
C ARG A 233 -28.57 5.95 7.74
N ALA A 234 -28.81 5.64 9.02
CA ALA A 234 -29.22 6.62 10.02
C ALA A 234 -28.18 7.75 10.20
N ARG A 235 -26.90 7.44 9.96
CA ARG A 235 -25.78 8.40 10.01
C ARG A 235 -25.47 9.07 8.67
N GLY A 236 -26.28 8.82 7.64
CA GLY A 236 -26.08 9.37 6.29
C GLY A 236 -24.94 8.72 5.48
N PHE A 237 -24.46 7.55 5.90
CA PHE A 237 -23.42 6.82 5.18
C PHE A 237 -23.98 5.89 4.11
N ALA A 238 -23.18 5.74 3.06
CA ALA A 238 -23.43 4.86 1.94
C ALA A 238 -23.57 3.39 2.36
N VAL A 239 -24.50 2.70 1.70
CA VAL A 239 -24.64 1.23 1.74
C VAL A 239 -24.46 0.67 0.33
N PRO A 240 -24.10 -0.62 0.16
CA PRO A 240 -23.86 -1.15 -1.17
C PRO A 240 -25.08 -1.03 -2.09
N GLY A 241 -24.81 -0.60 -3.32
CA GLY A 241 -25.80 -0.34 -4.36
C GLY A 241 -25.16 -0.32 -5.76
N PRO A 242 -25.95 -0.18 -6.83
CA PRO A 242 -25.44 -0.07 -8.20
C PRO A 242 -24.43 1.07 -8.39
N GLU A 243 -24.65 2.20 -7.72
CA GLU A 243 -23.78 3.39 -7.70
C GLU A 243 -22.38 3.11 -7.13
N TYR A 244 -22.26 2.07 -6.30
CA TYR A 244 -21.00 1.59 -5.73
C TYR A 244 -20.49 0.31 -6.40
N PHE A 245 -20.99 -0.03 -7.60
CA PHE A 245 -20.59 -1.21 -8.35
C PHE A 245 -20.75 -2.52 -7.57
N SER A 246 -21.86 -2.66 -6.84
CA SER A 246 -22.13 -3.87 -6.03
C SER A 246 -22.17 -5.20 -6.83
N GLY A 247 -22.29 -5.14 -8.16
CA GLY A 247 -22.12 -6.29 -9.06
C GLY A 247 -20.67 -6.78 -9.20
N GLY A 248 -19.69 -6.04 -8.68
CA GLY A 248 -18.26 -6.39 -8.71
C GLY A 248 -17.49 -5.67 -9.81
N VAL A 249 -16.21 -6.03 -9.95
CA VAL A 249 -15.28 -5.42 -10.90
C VAL A 249 -14.29 -6.44 -11.45
N ALA A 250 -13.90 -6.27 -12.71
CA ALA A 250 -12.77 -7.00 -13.30
C ALA A 250 -11.46 -6.35 -12.84
N LEU A 251 -10.41 -7.13 -12.55
CA LEU A 251 -9.20 -6.59 -11.92
C LEU A 251 -8.47 -5.62 -12.84
N GLU A 252 -8.45 -5.92 -14.14
CA GLU A 252 -7.92 -5.09 -15.22
C GLU A 252 -8.64 -3.75 -15.36
N SER A 253 -9.91 -3.68 -14.96
CA SER A 253 -10.76 -2.50 -15.04
C SER A 253 -10.66 -1.59 -13.81
N MET A 254 -9.99 -2.02 -12.74
CA MET A 254 -9.91 -1.25 -11.50
C MET A 254 -9.12 0.06 -11.68
N GLY A 255 -9.64 1.17 -11.16
CA GLY A 255 -9.01 2.49 -11.22
C GLY A 255 -9.97 3.56 -11.76
N ALA A 256 -9.44 4.75 -12.07
CA ALA A 256 -10.24 5.85 -12.57
C ALA A 256 -10.87 5.51 -13.93
N LYS A 257 -12.17 5.81 -14.09
CA LYS A 257 -12.88 5.57 -15.35
C LYS A 257 -12.33 6.46 -16.45
N ARG A 258 -12.05 5.85 -17.59
CA ARG A 258 -11.67 6.54 -18.83
C ARG A 258 -12.84 6.50 -19.81
N ASN A 259 -12.73 7.24 -20.92
CA ASN A 259 -13.68 7.03 -22.02
C ASN A 259 -13.60 5.57 -22.53
N LYS A 260 -14.67 5.08 -23.16
CA LYS A 260 -14.79 3.64 -23.51
C LYS A 260 -13.59 3.12 -24.32
N ALA A 261 -13.12 3.89 -25.32
CA ALA A 261 -12.00 3.49 -26.16
C ALA A 261 -10.68 3.40 -25.39
N LYS A 262 -10.34 4.45 -24.61
CA LYS A 262 -9.12 4.47 -23.78
C LYS A 262 -9.16 3.42 -22.67
N GLN A 263 -10.35 3.13 -22.13
CA GLN A 263 -10.54 2.09 -21.13
C GLN A 263 -10.20 0.72 -21.72
N ARG A 264 -10.81 0.34 -22.86
CA ARG A 264 -10.54 -0.93 -23.55
C ARG A 264 -9.07 -1.08 -23.93
N ALA A 265 -8.45 -0.02 -24.45
CA ALA A 265 -7.04 -0.04 -24.80
C ALA A 265 -6.13 -0.25 -23.57
N ALA A 266 -6.46 0.39 -22.43
CA ALA A 266 -5.72 0.21 -21.20
C ALA A 266 -5.90 -1.21 -20.62
N GLU A 267 -7.12 -1.73 -20.62
CA GLU A 267 -7.42 -3.10 -20.18
C GLU A 267 -6.69 -4.14 -21.02
N ALA A 268 -6.65 -3.98 -22.35
CA ALA A 268 -5.91 -4.86 -23.24
C ALA A 268 -4.40 -4.87 -22.92
N LYS A 269 -3.80 -3.69 -22.66
CA LYS A 269 -2.39 -3.58 -22.23
C LYS A 269 -2.15 -4.28 -20.90
N VAL A 270 -3.05 -4.09 -19.93
CA VAL A 270 -2.96 -4.72 -18.60
C VAL A 270 -3.05 -6.24 -18.72
N ILE A 271 -4.00 -6.76 -19.51
CA ILE A 271 -4.15 -8.21 -19.73
C ILE A 271 -2.89 -8.78 -20.40
N ALA A 272 -2.41 -8.15 -21.47
CA ALA A 272 -1.20 -8.61 -22.16
C ALA A 272 0.03 -8.64 -21.23
N GLN A 273 0.23 -7.58 -20.44
CA GLN A 273 1.32 -7.53 -19.48
C GLN A 273 1.14 -8.56 -18.35
N ALA A 274 -0.09 -8.80 -17.88
CA ALA A 274 -0.37 -9.79 -16.85
C ALA A 274 -0.04 -11.21 -17.31
N THR A 275 -0.46 -11.58 -18.53
CA THR A 275 -0.12 -12.88 -19.14
C THR A 275 1.38 -13.06 -19.26
N PHE A 276 2.11 -11.99 -19.62
CA PHE A 276 3.56 -12.02 -19.64
C PHE A 276 4.15 -12.23 -18.24
N LEU A 277 3.71 -11.45 -17.24
CA LEU A 277 4.20 -11.52 -15.85
C LEU A 277 3.93 -12.87 -15.17
N GLU A 278 2.85 -13.56 -15.49
CA GLU A 278 2.54 -14.90 -14.98
C GLU A 278 3.62 -15.92 -15.37
N ASN A 279 4.14 -15.78 -16.60
CA ASN A 279 5.12 -16.69 -17.17
C ASN A 279 6.59 -16.32 -16.91
N THR A 280 6.86 -15.15 -16.31
CA THR A 280 8.24 -14.75 -16.02
C THR A 280 8.82 -15.44 -14.78
N PRO A 281 10.13 -15.77 -14.79
CA PRO A 281 10.79 -16.36 -13.62
C PRO A 281 10.84 -15.37 -12.45
N TYR A 282 11.11 -15.89 -11.25
CA TYR A 282 11.46 -15.05 -10.10
C TYR A 282 12.73 -14.25 -10.41
N GLY A 283 12.82 -13.04 -9.88
CA GLY A 283 13.88 -12.11 -10.21
C GLY A 283 13.64 -11.30 -11.49
N TYR A 284 12.56 -11.58 -12.24
CA TYR A 284 12.22 -10.79 -13.42
C TYR A 284 11.92 -9.33 -13.06
N ARG A 285 12.49 -8.43 -13.86
CA ARG A 285 12.36 -6.99 -13.70
C ARG A 285 11.55 -6.39 -14.83
N ALA A 286 10.44 -5.72 -14.49
CA ALA A 286 9.61 -5.07 -15.50
C ALA A 286 10.32 -3.86 -16.12
N GLN A 287 10.13 -3.67 -17.43
CA GLN A 287 10.48 -2.42 -18.09
C GLN A 287 9.34 -1.42 -17.85
N VAL A 288 9.68 -0.27 -17.28
CA VAL A 288 8.75 0.79 -16.87
C VAL A 288 9.37 2.14 -17.23
N ASN A 289 8.53 3.07 -17.66
CA ASN A 289 8.90 4.35 -18.25
C ASN A 289 9.21 5.44 -17.19
N PHE A 290 9.87 5.10 -16.08
CA PHE A 290 10.17 6.04 -15.00
C PHE A 290 11.69 6.22 -14.80
N GLN A 291 12.14 7.36 -14.26
CA GLN A 291 13.52 7.85 -14.46
C GLN A 291 14.63 6.88 -14.01
N PRO A 292 15.74 6.78 -14.77
CA PRO A 292 16.77 5.76 -14.54
C PRO A 292 17.85 6.13 -13.52
N GLU A 293 18.01 7.42 -13.21
CA GLU A 293 19.09 7.92 -12.36
C GLU A 293 18.68 7.94 -10.86
N PRO A 294 19.60 7.58 -9.95
CA PRO A 294 19.35 7.68 -8.52
C PRO A 294 19.03 9.12 -8.10
N ILE A 295 18.02 9.28 -7.25
CA ILE A 295 17.69 10.57 -6.60
C ILE A 295 18.80 10.93 -5.62
N VAL A 296 19.30 9.94 -4.87
CA VAL A 296 20.31 10.17 -3.84
C VAL A 296 21.72 10.13 -4.46
N LYS A 297 22.29 11.31 -4.70
CA LYS A 297 23.67 11.48 -5.17
C LYS A 297 24.69 11.05 -4.09
N GLY A 298 25.72 10.31 -4.48
CA GLY A 298 26.86 9.98 -3.60
C GLY A 298 26.83 8.61 -2.91
N LEU A 299 25.85 7.75 -3.19
CA LEU A 299 25.91 6.33 -2.83
C LEU A 299 26.91 5.60 -3.75
N SER A 300 28.19 5.60 -3.37
CA SER A 300 29.29 5.03 -4.16
C SER A 300 29.59 3.55 -3.88
N LEU A 301 28.81 2.88 -3.03
CA LEU A 301 28.99 1.46 -2.72
C LEU A 301 27.86 0.65 -3.35
N GLY A 302 28.13 0.00 -4.49
CA GLY A 302 27.32 -1.13 -5.00
C GLY A 302 25.83 -1.06 -4.69
N TYR A 303 25.19 0.05 -5.07
CA TYR A 303 23.78 0.31 -4.77
C TYR A 303 22.96 -0.75 -5.50
N GLY A 304 22.44 -1.74 -4.77
CA GLY A 304 21.90 -3.00 -5.32
C GLY A 304 22.97 -3.94 -5.89
N SER A 305 22.70 -5.25 -5.86
CA SER A 305 23.69 -6.24 -6.33
C SER A 305 24.11 -5.98 -7.78
N ARG A 306 25.40 -6.20 -8.11
CA ARG A 306 25.94 -6.06 -9.49
C ARG A 306 25.16 -6.89 -10.53
N ALA A 307 24.38 -7.88 -10.09
CA ALA A 307 23.48 -8.69 -10.91
C ALA A 307 22.16 -7.98 -11.29
N ASN A 308 21.91 -6.76 -10.79
CA ASN A 308 20.69 -5.97 -11.03
C ASN A 308 20.76 -5.01 -12.23
N ALA A 309 21.87 -4.97 -12.97
CA ALA A 309 21.87 -4.35 -14.29
C ALA A 309 20.80 -5.08 -15.13
N TYR A 310 20.02 -4.34 -15.94
CA TYR A 310 19.15 -4.98 -16.93
C TYR A 310 19.98 -6.06 -17.63
N ALA A 311 19.42 -7.27 -17.75
CA ALA A 311 19.90 -8.14 -18.80
C ALA A 311 19.66 -7.36 -20.09
N LEU A 312 20.71 -6.71 -20.59
CA LEU A 312 20.77 -6.05 -21.88
C LEU A 312 20.55 -7.15 -22.91
N LYS A 313 19.28 -7.44 -23.21
CA LYS A 313 18.71 -8.17 -24.37
C LYS A 313 17.37 -8.78 -24.00
N HIS A 314 16.34 -7.94 -23.98
CA HIS A 314 15.08 -8.24 -24.65
C HIS A 314 14.49 -6.88 -25.01
N THR A 315 15.10 -6.29 -26.04
CA THR A 315 14.41 -5.29 -26.84
C THR A 315 13.10 -5.92 -27.29
N MET A 316 11.96 -5.30 -26.94
CA MET A 316 10.78 -5.42 -27.79
C MET A 316 11.08 -4.65 -29.09
N THR A 317 12.02 -5.17 -29.87
CA THR A 317 12.15 -4.84 -31.28
C THR A 317 11.09 -5.67 -31.97
N GLU A 318 10.11 -4.93 -32.50
CA GLU A 318 9.25 -5.29 -33.62
C GLU A 318 8.13 -6.31 -33.32
N ALA A 319 6.95 -5.77 -33.01
CA ALA A 319 5.72 -6.35 -33.53
C ALA A 319 5.32 -5.52 -34.78
N PRO A 320 4.95 -6.16 -35.90
CA PRO A 320 4.54 -5.48 -37.14
C PRO A 320 3.26 -4.65 -36.98
#